data_AF-A0A970WEP3-F1
#
_entry.id   AF-A0A970WEP3-F1
#
_cell.length_a   1.000
_cell.length_b   1.000
_cell.length_c   1.000
_cell.angle_alpha   90.00
_cell.angle_beta   90.00
_cell.angle_gamma   90.00
#
_symmetry.space_group_name_H-M   'P 1'
#
loop_
_entity.id
_entity.type
_entity.pdbx_description
1 polymer ?
#
loop_
_entity_poly.entity_id
_entity_poly.type
_entity_poly.pdbx_seq_one_letter_code
_entity_poly.pdbx_strand_id
1 'polypeptide(L)'
;MNRYFEDGQHLHGSREACDQHCRAWALLHNFTPWHPDTAKDNNGWQSPAERLNQHRYHENWLQNLLVSASLGGYQHHPPQNP
;
A
#
# COMPACT_ATOMS: atom_id res chain seq x y z
N MET A 1 9.39 -17.30 -4.86
CA MET A 1 8.18 -17.13 -4.03
C MET A 1 8.57 -16.38 -2.75
N ASN A 2 7.77 -15.41 -2.31
CA ASN A 2 8.02 -14.70 -1.06
C ASN A 2 7.45 -15.52 0.10
N ARG A 3 8.29 -15.93 1.06
CA ARG A 3 7.93 -16.77 2.22
C ARG A 3 6.72 -16.24 2.99
N TYR A 4 6.47 -14.93 2.95
CA TYR A 4 5.31 -14.30 3.57
C TYR A 4 3.97 -14.94 3.14
N PHE A 5 3.79 -15.25 1.86
CA PHE A 5 2.53 -15.81 1.36
C PHE A 5 2.39 -17.31 1.66
N GLU A 6 3.51 -18.03 1.61
CA GLU A 6 3.56 -19.48 1.82
C GLU A 6 3.40 -19.83 3.31
N ASP A 7 4.18 -19.18 4.18
CA ASP A 7 4.17 -19.44 5.64
C ASP A 7 2.88 -18.90 6.30
N GLY A 8 2.33 -17.81 5.76
CA GLY A 8 1.12 -17.17 6.31
C GLY A 8 -0.20 -17.77 5.84
N GLN A 9 -0.18 -18.72 4.90
CA GLN A 9 -1.40 -19.25 4.24
C GLN A 9 -2.30 -18.13 3.71
N HIS A 10 -1.69 -17.06 3.20
CA HIS A 10 -2.40 -15.86 2.79
C HIS A 10 -3.06 -15.96 1.41
N LEU A 11 -2.83 -17.08 0.72
CA LEU A 11 -3.44 -17.43 -0.56
C LEU A 11 -4.59 -18.44 -0.40
N HIS A 12 -5.12 -18.61 0.81
CA HIS A 12 -6.25 -19.49 1.10
C HIS A 12 -7.54 -18.68 1.26
N GLY A 13 -8.66 -19.26 0.86
CA GLY A 13 -9.99 -18.63 0.93
C GLY A 13 -10.50 -18.20 -0.44
N SER A 14 -11.24 -17.08 -0.50
CA SER A 14 -11.78 -16.58 -1.76
C SER A 14 -10.73 -15.81 -2.56
N ARG A 15 -10.97 -15.65 -3.87
CA ARG A 15 -10.08 -14.89 -4.76
C ARG A 15 -9.96 -13.43 -4.32
N GLU A 16 -11.05 -12.86 -3.83
CA GLU A 16 -11.12 -11.49 -3.32
C GLU A 16 -10.24 -11.32 -2.08
N ALA A 17 -10.26 -12.30 -1.16
CA ALA A 17 -9.39 -12.29 0.02
C ALA A 17 -7.91 -12.36 -0.36
N CYS A 18 -7.55 -13.22 -1.33
CA CYS A 18 -6.19 -13.31 -1.85
C CYS A 18 -5.73 -12.01 -2.50
N ASP A 19 -6.58 -11.35 -3.30
CA ASP A 19 -6.27 -10.08 -3.96
C ASP A 19 -6.03 -8.96 -2.95
N GLN A 20 -6.92 -8.83 -1.95
CA GLN A 20 -6.76 -7.88 -0.86
C GLN A 20 -5.47 -8.13 -0.07
N HIS A 21 -5.13 -9.40 0.16
CA HIS A 21 -3.91 -9.75 0.85
C HIS A 21 -2.65 -9.38 0.06
N CYS A 22 -2.60 -9.75 -1.23
CA CYS A 22 -1.52 -9.36 -2.13
C CYS A 22 -1.33 -7.84 -2.17
N ARG A 23 -2.43 -7.09 -2.23
CA ARG A 23 -2.42 -5.62 -2.22
C ARG A 23 -1.93 -5.06 -0.89
N ALA A 24 -2.38 -5.59 0.24
CA ALA A 24 -1.91 -5.19 1.56
C ALA A 24 -0.40 -5.43 1.73
N TRP A 25 0.08 -6.61 1.33
CA TRP A 25 1.51 -6.93 1.34
C TRP A 25 2.32 -5.98 0.48
N ALA A 26 1.87 -5.71 -0.76
CA ALA A 26 2.54 -4.79 -1.66
C ALA A 26 2.62 -3.38 -1.06
N LEU A 27 1.54 -2.88 -0.46
CA LEU A 27 1.53 -1.59 0.21
C LEU A 27 2.55 -1.55 1.35
N LEU A 28 2.51 -2.52 2.26
CA LEU A 28 3.44 -2.60 3.39
C LEU A 28 4.89 -2.71 2.92
N HIS A 29 5.17 -3.58 1.96
CA HIS A 29 6.53 -3.77 1.43
C HIS A 29 7.10 -2.48 0.82
N ASN A 30 6.26 -1.68 0.15
CA ASN A 30 6.69 -0.42 -0.43
C ASN A 30 6.77 0.73 0.59
N PHE A 31 5.96 0.73 1.65
CA PHE A 31 5.91 1.81 2.63
C PHE A 31 6.78 1.60 3.88
N THR A 32 7.10 0.36 4.24
CA THR A 32 7.93 0.04 5.41
C THR A 32 9.31 0.70 5.38
N PRO A 33 10.02 0.82 4.24
CA PRO A 33 11.30 1.54 4.18
C PRO A 33 11.20 3.05 4.40
N TRP A 34 9.98 3.60 4.54
CA TRP A 34 9.70 5.03 4.70
C TRP A 34 9.16 5.36 6.08
N HIS A 35 9.27 4.43 7.03
CA HIS A 35 8.88 4.63 8.41
C HIS A 35 9.50 5.93 8.97
N PRO A 36 8.81 6.69 9.85
CA PRO A 36 9.34 7.93 10.40
C PRO A 36 10.76 7.84 10.96
N ASP A 37 11.12 6.71 11.56
CA ASP A 37 12.47 6.47 12.09
C ASP A 37 13.54 6.43 10.99
N THR A 38 13.18 5.98 9.80
CA THR A 38 14.04 5.90 8.61
C THR A 38 13.93 7.13 7.69
N ALA A 39 13.04 8.08 8.01
CA ALA A 39 12.79 9.25 7.15
C ALA A 39 14.05 10.13 6.98
N LYS A 40 14.95 10.15 7.97
CA LYS A 40 16.25 10.86 7.88
C LYS A 40 17.12 10.30 6.77
N ASP A 41 17.17 8.98 6.63
CA ASP A 41 17.94 8.28 5.59
C ASP A 41 17.30 8.45 4.21
N ASN A 42 16.00 8.75 4.17
CA ASN A 42 15.23 9.03 2.96
C ASN A 42 15.19 10.53 2.59
N ASN A 43 16.20 11.32 2.96
CA ASN A 43 16.26 12.77 2.68
C ASN A 43 15.03 13.56 3.18
N GLY A 44 14.41 13.12 4.28
CA GLY A 44 13.23 13.76 4.86
C GLY A 44 11.89 13.42 4.17
N TRP A 45 11.91 12.58 3.14
CA TRP A 45 10.70 12.06 2.52
C TRP A 45 10.03 11.03 3.45
N GLN A 46 8.71 11.12 3.61
CA GLN A 46 7.93 10.28 4.54
C GLN A 46 7.09 9.22 3.82
N SER A 47 7.10 9.19 2.49
CA SER A 47 6.44 8.14 1.73
C SER A 47 7.03 8.01 0.31
N PRO A 48 6.89 6.84 -0.32
CA PRO A 48 7.31 6.67 -1.72
C PRO A 48 6.48 7.54 -2.66
N ALA A 49 5.18 7.70 -2.38
CA ALA A 49 4.28 8.56 -3.16
C ALA A 49 4.73 10.03 -3.12
N GLU A 50 5.16 10.51 -1.95
CA GLU A 50 5.70 11.85 -1.79
C GLU A 50 6.98 12.04 -2.62
N ARG A 51 7.91 11.07 -2.59
CA ARG A 51 9.11 11.14 -3.44
C ARG A 51 8.77 11.12 -4.93
N LEU A 52 7.80 10.31 -5.35
CA LEU A 52 7.44 10.20 -6.77
C LEU A 52 6.73 11.45 -7.29
N ASN A 53 5.79 11.98 -6.49
CA ASN A 53 4.95 13.10 -6.89
C ASN A 53 5.56 14.46 -6.52
N GLN A 54 6.68 14.46 -5.77
CA GLN A 54 7.31 15.67 -5.22
C GLN A 54 6.32 16.53 -4.42
N HIS A 55 5.34 15.87 -3.78
CA HIS A 55 4.24 16.51 -3.06
C HIS A 55 3.90 15.73 -1.80
N ARG A 56 3.81 16.42 -0.66
CA ARG A 56 3.44 15.84 0.63
C ARG A 56 1.94 15.93 0.87
N TYR A 57 1.27 14.78 0.92
CA TYR A 57 -0.16 14.70 1.20
C TYR A 57 -0.50 14.95 2.67
N HIS A 58 0.30 14.38 3.58
CA HIS A 58 0.13 14.56 5.03
C HIS A 58 1.48 14.43 5.76
N GLU A 59 1.62 15.04 6.94
CA GLU A 59 2.80 14.87 7.81
C GLU A 59 2.87 13.53 8.54
N ASN A 60 1.77 12.75 8.49
CA ASN A 60 1.65 11.51 9.21
C ASN A 60 1.85 10.36 8.21
N TRP A 61 2.83 9.50 8.49
CA TRP A 61 3.18 8.36 7.65
C TRP A 61 1.99 7.43 7.37
N LEU A 62 1.18 7.12 8.39
CA LEU A 62 0.02 6.25 8.24
C LEU A 62 -1.05 6.88 7.35
N GLN A 63 -1.24 8.20 7.43
CA GLN A 63 -2.15 8.91 6.53
C GLN A 63 -1.67 8.86 5.08
N ASN A 64 -0.38 9.04 4.81
CA ASN A 64 0.18 8.89 3.47
C ASN A 64 -0.02 7.46 2.91
N LEU A 65 0.10 6.43 3.77
CA LEU A 65 -0.19 5.05 3.41
C LEU A 65 -1.68 4.88 3.02
N LEU A 66 -2.60 5.36 3.85
CA LEU A 66 -4.05 5.26 3.60
C LEU A 66 -4.46 5.99 2.31
N VAL A 67 -3.94 7.19 2.07
CA VAL A 67 -4.18 7.95 0.83
C VAL A 67 -3.69 7.16 -0.38
N SER A 68 -2.48 6.58 -0.32
CA SER A 68 -1.93 5.78 -1.41
C SER A 68 -2.70 4.47 -1.63
N ALA A 69 -3.20 3.87 -0.56
CA ALA A 69 -4.04 2.68 -0.61
C ALA A 69 -5.44 2.96 -1.15
N SER A 70 -5.93 4.21 -1.11
CA SER A 70 -7.31 4.56 -1.48
C SER A 70 -7.63 4.46 -2.98
N LEU A 71 -6.61 4.31 -3.84
CA LEU A 71 -6.75 4.41 -5.30
C LEU A 71 -7.47 5.70 -5.76
N GLY A 72 -7.37 6.79 -5.00
CA GLY A 72 -8.09 8.04 -5.27
C GLY A 72 -9.61 7.92 -5.15
N GLY A 73 -10.11 6.94 -4.39
CA GLY A 73 -11.54 6.66 -4.27
C GLY A 73 -12.11 5.82 -5.41
N TYR A 74 -11.27 5.23 -6.26
CA TYR A 74 -11.74 4.33 -7.32
C TYR A 74 -12.45 3.11 -6.71
N GLN A 75 -13.76 3.05 -6.92
CA GLN A 75 -14.57 1.89 -6.59
C GLN A 75 -14.74 1.05 -7.86
N HIS A 76 -14.49 -0.25 -7.76
CA HIS A 76 -14.76 -1.19 -8.83
C HIS A 76 -16.28 -1.32 -8.98
N HIS A 77 -16.90 -0.45 -9.78
CA HIS A 77 -18.31 -0.58 -10.12
C HIS A 77 -18.50 -1.87 -10.92
N PRO A 78 -19.41 -2.77 -10.52
CA PRO A 78 -19.74 -3.91 -11.36
C PRO A 78 -20.23 -3.40 -12.72
N PRO A 79 -19.92 -4.09 -13.83
CA PRO A 79 -20.37 -3.66 -15.14
C PRO A 79 -21.89 -3.51 -15.11
N GLN A 80 -22.40 -2.33 -15.50
CA GLN A 80 -23.83 -2.17 -15.76
C GLN A 80 -24.17 -3.12 -16.91
N ASN A 81 -24.96 -4.15 -16.62
CA ASN A 81 -25.55 -4.96 -17.68
C ASN A 81 -26.36 -4.04 -18.62
N PRO A 82 -26.26 -4.23 -19.94
CA PRO A 82 -27.03 -3.50 -20.93
C PRO A 82 -28.54 -3.78 -20.84
#